data_AF-A0A540N8U8-F1
#
_entry.id   AF-A0A540N8U8-F1
#
_cell.length_a   1.000
_cell.length_b   1.000
_cell.length_c   1.000
_cell.angle_alpha   90.00
_cell.angle_beta   90.00
_cell.angle_gamma   90.00
#
_symmetry.space_group_name_H-M   'P 1'
#
loop_
_entity.id
_entity.type
_entity.pdbx_description
1 polymer ?
#
loop_
_entity_poly.entity_id
_entity_poly.type
_entity_poly.pdbx_seq_one_letter_code
_entity_poly.pdbx_strand_id
1 'polypeptide(L)'
;MDEALVACAKSLDAKTEATLEKVKRKREKEVSSLLRELSTIEDCMEVLEGMEDVDDTAYLKALEKFTSSDWRRMFMKMSESRKKLWLNSLK
;
A
#
# COMPACT_ATOMS: atom_id res chain seq x y z
N MET A 1 5.86 11.50 50.09
CA MET A 1 7.02 11.24 49.21
C MET A 1 6.46 10.67 47.91
N ASP A 2 5.57 11.41 47.25
CA ASP A 2 4.65 10.83 46.26
C ASP A 2 4.72 11.55 44.92
N GLU A 3 5.07 12.84 44.92
CA GLU A 3 5.12 13.67 43.71
C GLU A 3 6.26 13.26 42.76
N ALA A 4 7.42 12.90 43.31
CA ALA A 4 8.57 12.44 42.53
C ALA A 4 8.32 11.06 41.88
N LEU A 5 7.52 10.20 42.52
CA LEU A 5 7.19 8.86 42.04
C LEU A 5 6.17 8.94 40.89
N VAL A 6 5.18 9.84 41.01
CA VAL A 6 4.20 10.14 39.95
C VAL A 6 4.87 10.82 38.74
N ALA A 7 5.84 11.71 38.96
CA ALA A 7 6.59 12.35 37.87
C ALA A 7 7.45 11.34 37.08
N CYS A 8 8.08 10.38 37.77
CA CYS A 8 8.84 9.32 37.12
C CYS A 8 7.94 8.38 36.30
N ALA A 9 6.75 8.02 36.82
CA ALA A 9 5.79 7.19 36.09
C ALA A 9 5.34 7.85 34.78
N LYS A 10 4.91 9.12 34.82
CA LYS A 10 4.50 9.87 33.62
C LYS A 10 5.62 10.00 32.58
N SER A 11 6.87 10.15 33.02
CA SER A 11 8.02 10.25 32.11
C SER A 11 8.33 8.91 31.42
N LEU A 12 8.10 7.79 32.11
CA LEU A 12 8.30 6.46 31.56
C LEU A 12 7.22 6.11 30.52
N ASP A 13 5.96 6.43 30.78
CA ASP A 13 4.85 6.21 29.84
C ASP A 13 5.00 7.04 28.54
N ALA A 14 5.44 8.29 28.65
CA ALA A 14 5.67 9.12 27.47
C ALA A 14 6.83 8.59 26.58
N LYS A 15 7.84 7.95 27.19
CA LYS A 15 8.96 7.36 26.45
C LYS A 15 8.58 6.04 25.79
N THR A 16 7.75 5.21 26.43
CA THR A 16 7.27 3.96 25.84
C THR A 16 6.33 4.22 24.66
N GLU A 17 5.42 5.21 24.77
CA GLU A 17 4.52 5.60 23.68
C GLU A 17 5.28 6.18 22.47
N ALA A 18 6.23 7.10 22.72
CA ALA A 18 7.05 7.69 21.66
C ALA A 18 7.92 6.66 20.93
N THR A 19 8.33 5.59 21.61
CA THR A 19 9.11 4.50 21.00
C THR A 19 8.22 3.55 20.20
N LEU A 20 7.01 3.25 20.70
CA LEU A 20 6.02 2.41 20.03
C LEU A 20 5.48 3.06 18.74
N GLU A 21 5.25 4.38 18.74
CA GLU A 21 4.83 5.11 17.54
C GLU A 21 5.93 5.12 16.45
N LYS A 22 7.20 5.26 16.84
CA LYS A 22 8.33 5.19 15.90
C LYS A 22 8.49 3.79 15.30
N VAL A 23 8.31 2.74 16.10
CA VAL A 23 8.36 1.36 15.63
C VAL A 23 7.19 1.06 14.69
N LYS A 24 5.97 1.50 15.00
CA LYS A 24 4.80 1.36 14.12
C LYS A 24 5.02 2.03 12.76
N ARG A 25 5.45 3.30 12.75
CA ARG A 25 5.73 4.04 11.50
C ARG A 25 6.83 3.38 10.67
N LYS A 26 7.86 2.82 11.30
CA LYS A 26 8.94 2.12 10.59
C LYS A 26 8.43 0.82 9.96
N ARG A 27 7.63 0.04 10.70
CA ARG A 27 7.00 -1.20 10.22
C ARG A 27 6.02 -0.94 9.08
N GLU A 28 5.17 0.07 9.17
CA GLU A 28 4.25 0.44 8.08
C GLU A 28 5.02 0.84 6.82
N LYS A 29 6.11 1.59 6.97
CA LYS A 29 6.95 1.99 5.85
C LYS A 29 7.66 0.79 5.21
N GLU A 30 8.19 -0.13 6.02
CA GLU A 30 8.81 -1.39 5.56
C GLU A 30 7.81 -2.34 4.90
N VAL A 31 6.62 -2.49 5.46
CA VAL A 31 5.53 -3.27 4.86
C VAL A 31 5.09 -2.63 3.55
N SER A 32 4.98 -1.30 3.48
CA SER A 32 4.67 -0.61 2.22
C SER A 32 5.77 -0.74 1.16
N SER A 33 7.05 -0.82 1.57
CA SER A 33 8.16 -1.04 0.65
C SER A 33 8.22 -2.47 0.16
N LEU A 34 7.95 -3.46 1.02
CA LEU A 34 7.84 -4.87 0.64
C LEU A 34 6.63 -5.11 -0.28
N LEU A 35 5.47 -4.53 0.04
CA LEU A 35 4.30 -4.53 -0.86
C LEU A 35 4.59 -3.84 -2.20
N ARG A 36 5.40 -2.76 -2.19
CA ARG A 36 5.86 -2.11 -3.43
C ARG A 36 6.77 -3.01 -4.24
N GLU A 37 7.59 -3.84 -3.61
CA GLU A 37 8.54 -4.74 -4.28
C GLU A 37 7.89 -6.02 -4.81
N LEU A 38 6.73 -6.42 -4.24
CA LEU A 38 6.14 -7.74 -4.50
C LEU A 38 4.74 -7.70 -5.12
N SER A 39 4.31 -6.60 -5.76
CA SER A 39 3.03 -6.65 -6.49
C SER A 39 3.10 -7.76 -7.54
N THR A 40 2.39 -8.85 -7.27
CA THR A 40 2.33 -10.02 -8.14
C THR A 40 1.37 -9.73 -9.29
N ILE A 41 1.36 -10.61 -10.30
CA ILE A 41 0.34 -10.52 -11.35
C ILE A 41 -1.04 -10.78 -10.73
N GLU A 42 -1.14 -11.72 -9.79
CA GLU A 42 -2.37 -12.08 -9.08
C GLU A 42 -2.96 -10.88 -8.32
N ASP A 43 -2.13 -10.11 -7.61
CA ASP A 43 -2.59 -8.89 -6.92
C ASP A 43 -3.18 -7.86 -7.90
N CYS A 44 -2.59 -7.75 -9.09
CA CYS A 44 -3.07 -6.82 -10.11
C CYS A 44 -4.38 -7.34 -10.75
N MET A 45 -4.53 -8.66 -10.89
CA MET A 45 -5.77 -9.29 -11.35
C MET A 45 -6.90 -9.06 -10.35
N GLU A 46 -6.67 -9.28 -9.05
CA GLU A 46 -7.68 -9.05 -8.01
C GLU A 46 -8.20 -7.60 -8.04
N VAL A 47 -7.31 -6.64 -8.25
CA VAL A 47 -7.70 -5.23 -8.42
C VAL A 47 -8.53 -5.02 -9.68
N LEU A 48 -8.22 -5.69 -10.79
CA LEU A 48 -9.02 -5.58 -12.02
C LEU A 48 -10.41 -6.19 -11.86
N GLU A 49 -10.52 -7.37 -11.25
CA GLU A 49 -11.80 -8.04 -10.98
C GLU A 49 -12.70 -7.21 -10.07
N GLY A 50 -12.11 -6.45 -9.14
CA GLY A 50 -12.84 -5.53 -8.27
C GLY A 50 -13.27 -4.22 -8.93
N MET A 51 -12.84 -3.93 -10.17
CA MET A 51 -13.18 -2.69 -10.87
C MET A 51 -14.45 -2.87 -11.71
N GLU A 52 -15.43 -2.00 -11.49
CA GLU A 52 -16.61 -1.90 -12.34
C GLU A 52 -16.23 -1.32 -13.72
N ASP A 53 -16.89 -1.82 -14.77
CA ASP A 53 -16.76 -1.39 -16.18
C ASP A 53 -15.41 -1.66 -16.87
N VAL A 54 -14.72 -2.75 -16.50
CA VAL A 54 -13.55 -3.22 -17.25
C VAL A 54 -14.02 -4.08 -18.44
N ASP A 55 -13.70 -3.64 -19.64
CA ASP A 55 -13.95 -4.39 -20.89
C ASP A 55 -12.96 -5.55 -21.03
N ASP A 56 -13.41 -6.71 -21.53
CA ASP A 56 -12.58 -7.90 -21.72
C ASP A 56 -11.30 -7.62 -22.54
N THR A 57 -11.40 -6.77 -23.56
CA THR A 57 -10.24 -6.38 -24.39
C THR A 57 -9.24 -5.58 -23.58
N ALA A 58 -9.72 -4.64 -22.76
CA ALA A 58 -8.88 -3.85 -21.87
C ALA A 58 -8.24 -4.71 -20.78
N TYR A 59 -8.99 -5.69 -20.25
CA TYR A 59 -8.51 -6.65 -19.27
C TYR A 59 -7.36 -7.47 -19.81
N LEU A 60 -7.53 -8.13 -20.96
CA LEU A 60 -6.49 -8.95 -21.58
C LEU A 60 -5.23 -8.14 -21.90
N LYS A 61 -5.39 -6.92 -22.44
CA LYS A 61 -4.27 -6.02 -22.70
C LYS A 61 -3.57 -5.55 -21.42
N ALA A 62 -4.29 -5.40 -20.32
CA ALA A 62 -3.70 -5.09 -19.03
C ALA A 62 -2.87 -6.27 -18.50
N LEU A 63 -3.34 -7.51 -18.66
CA LEU A 63 -2.57 -8.71 -18.30
C LEU A 63 -1.24 -8.79 -19.07
N GLU A 64 -1.24 -8.47 -20.36
CA GLU A 64 0.00 -8.38 -21.15
C GLU A 64 1.00 -7.39 -20.56
N LYS A 65 0.52 -6.23 -20.07
CA LYS A 65 1.38 -5.23 -19.40
C LYS A 65 1.90 -5.72 -18.06
N PHE A 66 1.09 -6.45 -17.30
CA PHE A 66 1.47 -6.95 -15.97
C PHE A 66 2.56 -8.03 -15.99
N THR A 67 2.91 -8.60 -17.14
CA THR A 67 4.14 -9.39 -17.29
C THR A 67 5.38 -8.61 -16.80
N SER A 68 5.40 -7.29 -16.98
CA SER A 68 6.41 -6.39 -16.44
C SER A 68 6.15 -6.02 -14.98
N SER A 69 7.17 -6.19 -14.14
CA SER A 69 7.14 -5.75 -12.75
C SER A 69 6.94 -4.23 -12.60
N ASP A 70 7.44 -3.44 -13.54
CA ASP A 70 7.31 -1.99 -13.48
C ASP A 70 5.88 -1.55 -13.76
N TRP A 71 5.22 -2.18 -14.73
CA TRP A 71 3.80 -1.92 -15.00
C TRP A 71 2.92 -2.30 -13.80
N ARG A 72 3.17 -3.44 -13.15
CA ARG A 72 2.48 -3.83 -11.92
C ARG A 72 2.65 -2.79 -10.82
N ARG A 73 3.89 -2.33 -10.59
CA ARG A 73 4.20 -1.31 -9.60
C ARG A 73 3.55 0.04 -9.91
N MET A 74 3.53 0.44 -11.18
CA MET A 74 2.88 1.68 -11.63
C MET A 74 1.37 1.58 -11.40
N PHE A 75 0.75 0.49 -11.86
CA PHE A 75 -0.68 0.24 -11.71
C PHE A 75 -1.10 0.26 -10.25
N MET A 76 -0.42 -0.48 -9.37
CA MET A 76 -0.76 -0.52 -7.94
C MET A 76 -0.66 0.85 -7.24
N LYS A 77 0.17 1.76 -7.75
CA LYS A 77 0.27 3.14 -7.26
C LYS A 77 -0.77 4.11 -7.83
N MET A 78 -1.43 3.76 -8.94
CA MET A 78 -2.44 4.63 -9.54
C MET A 78 -3.70 4.67 -8.67
N SER A 79 -4.30 5.86 -8.54
CA SER A 79 -5.66 6.00 -8.02
C SER A 79 -6.65 5.28 -8.94
N GLU A 80 -7.78 4.84 -8.41
CA GLU A 80 -8.78 4.09 -9.19
C GLU A 80 -9.23 4.83 -10.46
N SER A 81 -9.46 6.14 -10.38
CA SER A 81 -9.81 6.96 -11.55
C SER A 81 -8.75 6.94 -12.64
N ARG A 82 -7.46 6.89 -12.26
CA ARG A 82 -6.34 6.79 -13.21
C ARG A 82 -6.22 5.39 -13.79
N LYS A 83 -6.47 4.34 -12.98
CA LYS A 83 -6.54 2.96 -13.48
C LYS A 83 -7.64 2.82 -14.53
N LYS A 84 -8.85 3.34 -14.26
CA LYS A 84 -9.97 3.35 -15.21
C LYS A 84 -9.62 4.09 -16.51
N LEU A 85 -9.03 5.28 -16.39
CA LEU A 85 -8.58 6.05 -17.55
C LEU A 85 -7.53 5.29 -18.37
N TRP A 86 -6.55 4.69 -17.70
CA TRP A 86 -5.51 3.90 -18.35
C TRP A 86 -6.09 2.66 -19.05
N LEU A 87 -6.96 1.91 -18.39
CA LEU A 87 -7.64 0.75 -18.99
C LEU A 87 -8.46 1.14 -20.23
N ASN A 88 -9.18 2.27 -20.16
CA ASN A 88 -9.90 2.79 -21.32
C ASN A 88 -8.99 3.17 -22.49
N SER A 89 -7.74 3.59 -22.22
CA SER A 89 -6.74 3.87 -23.24
C SER A 89 -6.13 2.62 -23.88
N LEU A 90 -6.31 1.44 -23.25
CA LEU A 90 -5.83 0.18 -23.81
C LEU A 90 -6.79 -0.38 -24.86
N LYS A 91 -8.06 0.03 -24.89
CA LYS A 91 -9.09 -0.48 -25.81
C LYS A 91 -8.66 -0.36 -27.27
#